data_AF-A0A3N5X1Z9-F1
#
_entry.id   AF-A0A3N5X1Z9-F1
#
_cell.length_a   1.000
_cell.length_b   1.000
_cell.length_c   1.000
_cell.angle_alpha   90.00
_cell.angle_beta   90.00
_cell.angle_gamma   90.00
#
_symmetry.space_group_name_H-M   'P 1'
#
loop_
_entity.id
_entity.type
_entity.pdbx_description
1 polymer ?
#
loop_
_entity_poly.entity_id
_entity_poly.type
_entity_poly.pdbx_seq_one_letter_code
_entity_poly.pdbx_strand_id
1 'polypeptide(L)'
;MFSRRKFLKSAALTGAGLLVRPLVKNTDSVQAADLPAPIKQKTILFQTQPSLDPTIIPKYVTPLVIPPAMPKTPGSNAGVPSGIDYYEIAVRQFSQQILPTGFNATTVWSYGSANHPTSFNYPAFTIEA
;
A
#
# COMPACT_ATOMS: atom_id res chain seq x y z
N MET A 1 -39.76 6.73 13.35
CA MET A 1 -39.04 7.05 12.08
C MET A 1 -38.50 8.48 12.16
N PHE A 2 -37.19 8.66 12.31
CA PHE A 2 -36.55 9.97 12.39
C PHE A 2 -36.23 10.49 10.98
N SER A 3 -36.75 11.66 10.63
CA SER A 3 -36.59 12.26 9.29
C SER A 3 -35.27 13.03 9.16
N ARG A 4 -34.62 12.92 8.00
CA ARG A 4 -33.32 13.52 7.61
C ARG A 4 -33.19 15.01 7.97
N ARG A 5 -34.32 15.73 8.03
CA ARG A 5 -34.43 17.16 8.34
C ARG A 5 -34.25 17.49 9.83
N LYS A 6 -34.51 16.52 10.72
CA LYS A 6 -34.28 16.65 12.17
C LYS A 6 -32.80 16.40 12.55
N PHE A 7 -32.08 15.58 11.78
CA PHE A 7 -30.66 15.30 11.98
C PHE A 7 -29.74 16.49 11.62
N LEU A 8 -30.03 17.21 10.53
CA LEU A 8 -29.24 18.41 10.19
C LEU A 8 -29.37 19.54 11.21
N LYS A 9 -30.51 19.67 11.89
CA LYS A 9 -30.72 20.70 12.91
C LYS A 9 -29.93 20.44 14.20
N SER A 10 -29.74 19.18 14.58
CA SER A 10 -28.95 18.82 15.78
C SER A 10 -27.44 18.92 15.57
N ALA A 11 -26.95 18.70 14.34
CA ALA A 11 -25.51 18.77 14.06
C ALA A 11 -24.93 20.20 14.15
N ALA A 12 -25.72 21.22 13.80
CA ALA A 12 -25.27 22.62 13.80
C ALA A 12 -25.04 23.20 15.20
N LEU A 13 -25.79 22.76 16.22
CA LEU A 13 -25.68 23.30 17.59
C LEU A 13 -24.46 22.77 18.36
N THR A 14 -23.92 21.61 17.96
CA THR A 14 -22.74 21.03 18.62
C THR A 14 -21.42 21.59 18.06
N GLY A 15 -21.44 22.16 16.84
CA GLY A 15 -20.25 22.75 16.21
C GLY A 15 -19.92 24.18 16.62
N ALA A 16 -20.90 24.96 17.09
CA ALA A 16 -20.72 26.39 17.36
C ALA A 16 -20.18 26.71 18.77
N GLY A 17 -20.20 25.76 19.71
CA GLY A 17 -19.77 25.97 21.09
C GLY A 17 -18.25 26.01 21.31
N LEU A 18 -17.44 25.63 20.31
CA LEU A 18 -15.99 25.53 20.45
C LEU A 18 -15.22 26.76 19.93
N LEU A 19 -15.91 27.75 19.34
CA LEU A 19 -15.29 28.91 18.66
C LEU A 19 -15.49 30.26 19.35
N VAL A 20 -15.97 30.30 20.60
CA VAL A 20 -16.05 31.55 21.36
C VAL A 20 -15.25 31.41 22.65
N ARG A 21 -13.93 31.56 22.52
CA ARG A 21 -13.07 31.96 23.65
C ARG A 21 -13.20 33.50 23.81
N PRO A 22 -13.55 34.02 24.99
CA PRO A 22 -13.68 35.46 25.18
C PRO A 22 -12.31 36.13 25.20
N LEU A 23 -12.23 37.22 24.44
CA LEU A 23 -11.11 38.14 24.30
C LEU A 23 -10.93 38.93 25.60
N VAL A 24 -10.03 38.48 26.49
CA VAL A 24 -9.55 39.29 27.61
C VAL A 24 -8.42 40.17 27.09
N LYS A 25 -8.68 41.48 27.03
CA LYS A 25 -7.65 42.49 26.82
C LYS A 25 -6.85 42.62 28.12
N ASN A 26 -5.58 42.26 28.08
CA ASN A 26 -4.61 42.79 29.03
C ASN A 26 -3.41 43.31 28.25
N THR A 27 -3.32 44.62 28.14
CA THR A 27 -2.18 45.40 27.66
C THR A 27 -1.10 45.35 28.71
N ASP A 28 0.01 44.66 28.43
CA ASP A 28 1.29 44.92 29.08
C ASP A 28 2.43 44.56 28.12
N SER A 29 3.25 45.57 27.83
CA SER A 29 4.65 45.50 27.36
C SER A 29 4.98 44.66 26.12
N VAL A 30 5.13 45.34 24.98
CA VAL A 30 5.97 44.88 23.86
C VAL A 30 7.43 44.99 24.29
N GLN A 31 8.03 43.88 24.72
CA GLN A 31 9.47 43.75 24.87
C GLN A 31 10.00 42.92 23.69
N ALA A 32 10.79 43.56 22.83
CA ALA A 32 11.50 42.89 21.76
C ALA A 32 12.60 41.99 22.36
N ALA A 33 12.35 40.68 22.45
CA ALA A 33 13.36 39.66 22.64
C ALA A 33 12.83 38.31 22.12
N ASP A 34 13.73 37.55 21.52
CA ASP A 34 13.60 36.18 21.03
C ASP A 34 13.21 36.01 19.56
N LEU A 35 14.24 36.01 18.72
CA LEU A 35 14.24 35.36 17.41
C LEU A 35 13.59 33.97 17.53
N PRO A 36 12.74 33.54 16.57
CA PRO A 36 12.12 32.23 16.63
C PRO A 36 13.21 31.15 16.67
N ALA A 37 13.19 30.32 17.72
CA ALA A 37 14.08 29.18 17.83
C ALA A 37 14.02 28.35 16.54
N PRO A 38 15.16 27.85 16.02
CA PRO A 38 15.15 27.01 14.84
C PRO A 38 14.21 25.83 15.08
N ILE A 39 13.32 25.62 14.10
CA ILE A 39 12.40 24.49 14.05
C ILE A 39 13.20 23.23 14.42
N LYS A 40 12.85 22.55 15.52
CA LYS A 40 13.40 21.24 15.83
C LYS A 40 12.95 20.28 14.74
N GLN A 41 13.73 20.20 13.68
CA GLN A 41 13.58 19.20 12.66
C GLN A 41 13.67 17.85 13.38
N LYS A 42 12.56 17.14 13.46
CA LYS A 42 12.59 15.71 13.79
C LYS A 42 13.39 15.06 12.69
N THR A 43 14.67 14.82 12.94
CA THR A 43 15.55 14.10 12.02
C THR A 43 14.91 12.72 11.85
N ILE A 44 14.20 12.53 10.73
CA ILE A 44 13.81 11.22 10.28
C ILE A 44 15.13 10.58 9.86
N LEU A 45 15.68 9.71 10.71
CA LEU A 45 16.80 8.88 10.31
C LEU A 45 16.27 7.99 9.19
N PHE A 46 16.60 8.35 7.95
CA PHE A 46 16.44 7.46 6.83
C PHE A 46 17.25 6.21 7.16
N GLN A 47 16.58 5.13 7.52
CA GLN A 47 17.25 3.87 7.81
C GLN A 47 17.79 3.35 6.48
N THR A 48 19.02 3.74 6.15
CA THR A 48 19.80 3.11 5.10
C THR A 48 20.04 1.69 5.59
N GLN A 49 19.16 0.76 5.20
CA GLN A 49 19.43 -0.66 5.39
C GLN A 49 20.78 -0.93 4.71
N PRO A 50 21.76 -1.54 5.40
CA PRO A 50 23.03 -1.86 4.76
C PRO A 50 22.75 -2.72 3.53
N SER A 51 23.25 -2.27 2.38
CA SER A 51 23.10 -3.02 1.13
C SER A 51 23.82 -4.36 1.28
N LEU A 52 23.20 -5.43 0.79
CA LEU A 52 23.83 -6.74 0.71
C LEU A 52 25.08 -6.65 -0.18
N ASP A 53 26.21 -7.20 0.26
CA ASP A 53 27.42 -7.30 -0.56
C ASP A 53 27.13 -8.23 -1.76
N PRO A 54 27.24 -7.75 -3.02
CA PRO A 54 26.94 -8.58 -4.17
C PRO A 54 27.97 -9.68 -4.42
N THR A 55 29.18 -9.57 -3.86
CA THR A 55 30.27 -10.54 -4.09
C THR A 55 30.06 -11.86 -3.36
N ILE A 56 29.25 -11.85 -2.28
CA ILE A 56 28.93 -13.05 -1.50
C ILE A 56 27.74 -13.84 -2.05
N ILE A 57 27.03 -13.32 -3.07
CA ILE A 57 25.87 -14.01 -3.66
C ILE A 57 26.39 -15.03 -4.68
N PRO A 58 26.22 -16.34 -4.43
CA PRO A 58 26.70 -17.36 -5.35
C PRO A 58 25.92 -17.31 -6.67
N LYS A 59 26.65 -17.39 -7.79
CA LYS A 59 26.09 -17.26 -9.15
C LYS A 59 25.80 -18.64 -9.74
N TYR A 60 24.69 -18.74 -10.48
CA TYR A 60 24.30 -19.92 -11.25
C TYR A 60 24.08 -21.21 -10.43
N VAL A 61 23.75 -21.07 -9.14
CA VAL A 61 23.51 -22.23 -8.24
C VAL A 61 22.03 -22.60 -8.10
N THR A 62 21.12 -21.70 -8.46
CA THR A 62 19.67 -21.95 -8.40
C THR A 62 19.16 -22.31 -9.79
N PRO A 63 18.44 -23.43 -9.97
CA PRO A 63 17.78 -23.74 -11.24
C PRO A 63 16.82 -22.63 -11.67
N LEU A 64 16.73 -22.40 -12.98
CA LEU A 64 15.78 -21.44 -13.54
C LEU A 64 14.34 -21.95 -13.37
N VAL A 65 13.48 -21.12 -12.79
CA VAL A 65 12.04 -21.40 -12.68
C VAL A 65 11.37 -21.13 -14.02
N ILE A 66 10.57 -22.08 -14.50
CA ILE A 66 9.72 -21.93 -15.69
C ILE A 66 8.28 -21.73 -15.19
N PRO A 67 7.69 -20.55 -15.38
CA PRO A 67 6.31 -20.30 -14.98
C PRO A 67 5.32 -21.14 -15.80
N PRO A 68 4.31 -21.78 -15.17
CA PRO A 68 3.19 -22.39 -15.86
C PRO A 68 2.34 -21.39 -16.65
N ALA A 69 1.43 -21.89 -17.48
CA ALA A 69 0.38 -21.09 -18.12
C ALA A 69 -0.63 -20.56 -17.09
N MET A 70 -1.09 -19.33 -17.29
CA MET A 70 -2.11 -18.67 -16.46
C MET A 70 -3.46 -19.36 -16.70
N PRO A 71 -4.17 -19.80 -15.65
CA PRO A 71 -5.48 -20.40 -15.84
C PRO A 71 -6.51 -19.34 -16.26
N LYS A 72 -7.34 -19.70 -17.24
CA LYS A 72 -8.50 -18.92 -17.67
C LYS A 72 -9.52 -18.79 -16.55
N THR A 73 -10.29 -17.71 -16.53
CA THR A 73 -11.38 -17.57 -15.58
C THR A 73 -12.50 -18.56 -15.92
N PRO A 74 -12.94 -19.39 -14.97
CA PRO A 74 -13.97 -20.39 -15.23
C PRO A 74 -15.35 -19.77 -15.43
N GLY A 75 -16.16 -20.38 -16.28
CA GLY A 75 -17.57 -20.00 -16.50
C GLY A 75 -17.81 -19.07 -17.69
N SER A 76 -19.09 -18.81 -17.98
CA SER A 76 -19.50 -17.83 -18.99
C SER A 76 -19.35 -16.43 -18.40
N ASN A 77 -18.35 -15.69 -18.86
CA ASN A 77 -18.15 -14.31 -18.44
C ASN A 77 -19.17 -13.43 -19.15
N ALA A 78 -20.08 -12.83 -18.39
CA ALA A 78 -21.16 -12.02 -18.93
C ALA A 78 -20.60 -10.88 -19.80
N GLY A 79 -20.98 -10.86 -21.08
CA GLY A 79 -20.48 -9.86 -22.04
C GLY A 79 -19.21 -10.25 -22.78
N VAL A 80 -18.62 -11.43 -22.51
CA VAL A 80 -17.52 -11.98 -23.31
C VAL A 80 -18.08 -12.96 -24.36
N PRO A 81 -17.90 -12.68 -25.67
CA PRO A 81 -18.24 -13.61 -26.73
C PRO A 81 -17.62 -14.99 -26.56
N SER A 82 -18.32 -16.03 -27.02
CA SER A 82 -17.77 -17.38 -27.07
C SER A 82 -16.51 -17.44 -27.95
N GLY A 83 -15.49 -18.19 -27.52
CA GLY A 83 -14.22 -18.32 -28.24
C GLY A 83 -13.17 -17.26 -27.91
N ILE A 84 -13.43 -16.37 -26.95
CA ILE A 84 -12.43 -15.41 -26.43
C ILE A 84 -11.88 -15.92 -25.10
N ASP A 85 -10.56 -15.92 -24.98
CA ASP A 85 -9.87 -16.24 -23.74
C ASP A 85 -9.99 -15.09 -22.74
N TYR A 86 -10.64 -15.36 -21.61
CA TYR A 86 -10.89 -14.38 -20.56
C TYR A 86 -10.11 -14.71 -19.29
N TYR A 87 -9.42 -13.71 -18.76
CA TYR A 87 -8.58 -13.81 -17.57
C TYR A 87 -8.91 -12.70 -16.58
N GLU A 88 -9.10 -13.07 -15.31
CA GLU A 88 -9.14 -12.13 -14.20
C GLU A 88 -7.85 -12.26 -13.41
N ILE A 89 -7.06 -11.19 -13.39
CA ILE A 89 -5.73 -11.17 -12.78
C ILE A 89 -5.75 -10.24 -11.59
N ALA A 90 -5.34 -10.75 -10.43
CA ALA A 90 -5.18 -9.98 -9.22
C ALA A 90 -3.70 -9.77 -8.89
N VAL A 91 -3.41 -8.74 -8.09
CA VAL A 91 -2.08 -8.44 -7.56
C VAL A 91 -2.08 -8.72 -6.06
N ARG A 92 -1.08 -9.44 -5.57
CA ARG A 92 -0.93 -9.73 -4.14
C ARG A 92 0.52 -9.60 -3.69
N GLN A 93 0.69 -9.25 -2.42
CA GLN A 93 1.96 -9.33 -1.72
C GLN A 93 2.16 -10.74 -1.15
N PHE A 94 3.34 -11.33 -1.34
CA PHE A 94 3.73 -12.60 -0.72
C PHE A 94 5.24 -12.69 -0.58
N SER A 95 5.72 -13.63 0.23
CA SER A 95 7.15 -13.89 0.41
C SER A 95 7.61 -15.00 -0.51
N GLN A 96 8.70 -14.78 -1.26
CA GLN A 96 9.30 -15.77 -2.14
C GLN A 96 10.83 -15.78 -1.99
N GLN A 97 11.44 -16.97 -2.13
CA GLN A 97 12.88 -17.09 -2.20
C GLN A 97 13.40 -16.55 -3.55
N ILE A 98 13.97 -15.35 -3.55
CA ILE A 98 14.54 -14.71 -4.75
C ILE A 98 16.06 -14.92 -4.83
N LEU A 99 16.77 -14.75 -3.71
CA LEU A 99 18.18 -15.09 -3.61
C LEU A 99 18.38 -16.60 -3.44
N PRO A 100 19.59 -17.15 -3.67
CA PRO A 100 19.87 -18.56 -3.41
C PRO A 100 19.47 -19.01 -2.00
N THR A 101 19.23 -20.31 -1.83
CA THR A 101 18.93 -20.90 -0.52
C THR A 101 20.04 -20.55 0.49
N GLY A 102 19.65 -20.13 1.70
CA GLY A 102 20.58 -19.63 2.73
C GLY A 102 20.46 -18.12 2.97
N PHE A 103 19.87 -17.38 2.03
CA PHE A 103 19.44 -15.99 2.23
C PHE A 103 17.95 -15.95 2.64
N ASN A 104 17.54 -14.87 3.30
CA ASN A 104 16.14 -14.65 3.66
C ASN A 104 15.23 -14.55 2.42
N ALA A 105 14.01 -15.06 2.54
CA ALA A 105 12.97 -14.84 1.54
C ALA A 105 12.64 -13.34 1.41
N THR A 106 12.31 -12.93 0.20
CA THR A 106 12.00 -11.54 -0.14
C THR A 106 10.50 -11.36 -0.28
N THR A 107 9.96 -10.35 0.40
CA THR A 107 8.56 -9.94 0.18
C THR A 107 8.45 -9.25 -1.17
N VAL A 108 7.65 -9.81 -2.06
CA VAL A 108 7.42 -9.33 -3.42
C VAL A 108 5.94 -9.08 -3.65
N TRP A 109 5.64 -8.32 -4.71
CA TRP A 109 4.30 -8.19 -5.26
C TRP A 109 4.29 -8.83 -6.64
N SER A 110 3.30 -9.66 -6.93
CA SER A 110 3.16 -10.26 -8.25
C SER A 110 1.71 -10.53 -8.60
N TYR A 111 1.52 -10.98 -9.84
CA TYR A 111 0.24 -11.31 -10.43
C TYR A 111 -0.11 -12.80 -10.28
N GLY A 112 -1.40 -13.08 -10.25
CA GLY A 112 -1.98 -14.43 -10.28
C GLY A 112 -3.46 -14.34 -10.64
N SER A 113 -4.08 -15.47 -10.99
CA SER A 113 -5.50 -15.55 -11.26
C SER A 113 -6.31 -15.21 -10.00
N ALA A 114 -7.30 -14.34 -10.15
CA ALA A 114 -8.24 -14.00 -9.08
C ALA A 114 -9.00 -15.24 -8.56
N ASN A 115 -9.22 -16.21 -9.46
CA ASN A 115 -10.03 -17.41 -9.23
C ASN A 115 -9.19 -18.65 -8.88
N HIS A 116 -7.86 -18.57 -8.97
CA HIS A 116 -6.95 -19.67 -8.61
C HIS A 116 -5.87 -19.19 -7.64
N PRO A 117 -6.10 -19.25 -6.31
CA PRO A 117 -5.19 -18.70 -5.30
C PRO A 117 -3.77 -19.29 -5.30
N THR A 118 -3.55 -20.45 -5.90
CA THR A 118 -2.24 -21.10 -6.01
C THR A 118 -1.41 -20.61 -7.21
N SER A 119 -1.93 -19.69 -8.02
CA SER A 119 -1.27 -19.18 -9.23
C SER A 119 -0.42 -17.92 -9.01
N PHE A 120 -0.33 -17.41 -7.78
CA PHE A 120 0.52 -16.26 -7.46
C PHE A 120 1.99 -16.70 -7.36
N ASN A 121 2.81 -16.20 -8.28
CA ASN A 121 4.23 -16.53 -8.36
C ASN A 121 5.02 -15.32 -8.89
N TYR A 122 6.31 -15.25 -8.61
CA TYR A 122 7.21 -14.25 -9.20
C TYR A 122 8.39 -14.96 -9.91
N PRO A 123 8.49 -14.94 -11.25
CA PRO A 123 7.59 -14.28 -12.19
C PRO A 123 6.17 -14.87 -12.19
N ALA A 124 5.20 -14.06 -12.59
CA ALA A 124 3.83 -14.49 -12.74
C ALA A 124 3.69 -15.59 -13.81
N PHE A 125 2.60 -16.34 -13.76
CA PHE A 125 2.28 -17.35 -14.78
C PHE A 125 2.07 -16.67 -16.15
N THR A 126 2.41 -17.39 -17.22
CA THR A 126 2.41 -16.88 -18.60
C THR A 126 1.00 -16.84 -19.17
N ILE A 127 0.58 -15.73 -19.78
CA ILE A 127 -0.66 -15.71 -20.56
C ILE A 127 -0.39 -16.32 -21.93
N GLU A 128 -1.21 -17.29 -22.33
CA GLU A 128 -1.22 -17.91 -23.64
C GLU A 128 -2.57 -17.57 -24.30
N ALA A 129 -2.55 -16.86 -25.43
CA ALA A 129 -3.71 -16.37 -26.16
C ALA A 129 -3.43 -16.29 -27.65
#